data_AF-A0A969RFV9-F1
#
_entry.id   AF-A0A969RFV9-F1
#
_cell.length_a   1.000
_cell.length_b   1.000
_cell.length_c   1.000
_cell.angle_alpha   90.00
_cell.angle_beta   90.00
_cell.angle_gamma   90.00
#
_symmetry.space_group_name_H-M   'P 1'
#
loop_
_entity.id
_entity.type
_entity.pdbx_description
1 polymer ?
#
loop_
_entity_poly.entity_id
_entity_poly.type
_entity_poly.pdbx_seq_one_letter_code
_entity_poly.pdbx_strand_id
1 'polypeptide(L)'
;MLPGANVQNPGDCWQLLQVTTFLRTQQGREYFAQGGNMSTASQVKMLNAIDNKFVWVAPVVAASLYPVFLMGLFQSGELIRSATDSVEAIVGTVALVLSLLLSYGVPATGFAVAYRLGQIQDPSQSQIRVRRLVHLVFASPPLFTCIGVILFVLGITNNTDYLIWAIIWIPIVVLTFRSRAIGTRMVFSPVVNWQRLKGFRAVHGISALLILLIYLVPHIANHLTAIWNVDTHLWVMDSLRQWYRTDVIEPIVGVMFICQVLTGLILWRPRTTHQSDLFGTLQTTSGAFLMVFITSHTMAVFC
;
A
#
# COMPACT_ATOMS: atom_id res chain seq x y z
N MET A 1 52.60 2.49 -12.00
CA MET A 1 52.79 1.35 -11.08
C MET A 1 52.05 1.67 -9.79
N LEU A 2 50.98 0.95 -9.49
CA LEU A 2 50.18 1.08 -8.27
C LEU A 2 50.87 0.35 -7.11
N PRO A 3 50.84 0.85 -5.86
CA PRO A 3 50.89 0.00 -4.67
C PRO A 3 49.48 -0.24 -4.13
N GLY A 4 49.22 -1.50 -3.75
CA GLY A 4 47.91 -2.00 -3.36
C GLY A 4 47.39 -1.47 -2.03
N ALA A 5 46.09 -1.23 -1.97
CA ALA A 5 45.35 -1.01 -0.73
C ALA A 5 44.74 -2.35 -0.28
N ASN A 6 45.31 -2.89 0.80
CA ASN A 6 44.80 -4.04 1.53
C ASN A 6 43.69 -3.55 2.48
N VAL A 7 42.45 -3.96 2.24
CA VAL A 7 41.27 -3.55 3.03
C VAL A 7 41.06 -4.53 4.18
N GLN A 8 41.57 -4.19 5.36
CA GLN A 8 41.41 -4.99 6.59
C GLN A 8 41.23 -4.14 7.87
N ASN A 9 40.65 -2.93 7.80
CA ASN A 9 40.46 -2.11 9.01
C ASN A 9 38.97 -1.73 9.27
N PRO A 10 38.38 -2.06 10.43
CA PRO A 10 37.00 -1.68 10.80
C PRO A 10 36.79 -0.16 11.03
N GLY A 11 37.82 0.68 10.84
CA GLY A 11 37.79 2.12 11.08
C GLY A 11 37.13 2.96 9.96
N ASP A 12 36.94 2.41 8.77
CA ASP A 12 36.51 3.20 7.60
C ASP A 12 35.01 3.58 7.62
N CYS A 13 34.20 2.91 8.46
CA CYS A 13 32.77 3.24 8.61
C CYS A 13 32.55 4.56 9.37
N TRP A 14 33.50 4.96 10.22
CA TRP A 14 33.45 6.23 10.94
C TRP A 14 33.82 7.43 10.07
N GLN A 15 34.60 7.23 9.01
CA GLN A 15 35.00 8.31 8.11
C GLN A 15 33.82 8.83 7.26
N LEU A 16 32.92 7.95 6.81
CA LEU A 16 31.71 8.35 6.05
C LEU A 16 30.70 9.14 6.91
N LEU A 17 30.60 8.82 8.20
CA LEU A 17 29.78 9.56 9.17
C LEU A 17 30.37 10.94 9.50
N GLN A 18 31.71 11.04 9.54
CA GLN A 18 32.38 12.32 9.71
C GLN A 18 32.25 13.21 8.48
N VAL A 19 32.31 12.67 7.26
CA VAL A 19 32.11 13.44 6.01
C VAL A 19 30.70 14.01 5.92
N THR A 20 29.66 13.24 6.27
CA THR A 20 28.26 13.71 6.27
C THR A 20 27.95 14.73 7.37
N THR A 21 28.73 14.74 8.45
CA THR A 21 28.65 15.73 9.52
C THR A 21 29.44 17.00 9.14
N PHE A 22 30.62 16.84 8.53
CA PHE A 22 31.45 17.92 7.99
C PHE A 22 30.73 18.70 6.89
N LEU A 23 29.99 18.02 6.00
CA LEU A 23 29.16 18.61 4.94
C LEU A 23 28.01 19.51 5.44
N ARG A 24 27.61 19.38 6.71
CA ARG A 24 26.57 20.22 7.33
C ARG A 24 27.12 21.53 7.92
N THR A 25 28.43 21.64 8.11
CA THR A 25 29.07 22.88 8.55
C THR A 25 29.21 23.85 7.38
N GLN A 26 29.35 25.16 7.64
CA GLN A 26 29.62 26.13 6.56
C GLN A 26 30.95 25.84 5.85
N GLN A 27 31.95 25.38 6.59
CA GLN A 27 33.27 25.01 6.08
C GLN A 27 33.20 23.86 5.04
N GLY A 28 32.36 22.85 5.29
CA GLY A 28 32.14 21.76 4.33
C GLY A 28 31.44 22.21 3.05
N ARG A 29 30.56 23.22 3.13
CA ARG A 29 29.89 23.78 1.94
C ARG A 29 30.84 24.59 1.06
N GLU A 30 31.77 25.33 1.66
CA GLU A 30 32.79 26.11 0.95
C GLU A 30 33.83 25.22 0.27
N TYR A 31 34.22 24.10 0.89
CA TYR A 31 35.15 23.12 0.32
C TYR A 31 34.62 22.48 -0.97
N PHE A 32 33.31 22.18 -1.04
CA PHE A 32 32.69 21.62 -2.26
C PHE A 32 32.41 22.66 -3.35
N ALA A 33 32.16 23.91 -2.97
CA ALA A 33 32.04 25.01 -3.93
C ALA A 33 33.34 25.28 -4.71
N GLN A 34 34.50 24.85 -4.17
CA GLN A 34 35.82 25.05 -4.77
C GLN A 34 36.38 23.86 -5.58
N GLY A 35 35.58 22.83 -5.88
CA GLY A 35 35.97 21.79 -6.86
C GLY A 35 35.86 20.33 -6.41
N GLY A 36 34.84 19.97 -5.63
CA GLY A 36 34.56 18.56 -5.30
C GLY A 36 34.16 17.72 -6.52
N ASN A 37 34.71 16.51 -6.63
CA ASN A 37 34.58 15.57 -7.75
C ASN A 37 33.10 15.35 -8.21
N MET A 38 32.84 15.35 -9.52
CA MET A 38 31.47 15.32 -10.11
C MET A 38 30.61 14.11 -9.73
N SER A 39 31.20 12.98 -9.32
CA SER A 39 30.46 11.77 -8.91
C SER A 39 29.73 11.95 -7.57
N THR A 40 30.30 12.74 -6.66
CA THR A 40 29.71 13.10 -5.37
C THR A 40 28.54 14.07 -5.55
N ALA A 41 28.61 14.97 -6.54
CA ALA A 41 27.55 15.93 -6.83
C ALA A 41 26.28 15.26 -7.38
N SER A 42 26.41 14.21 -8.21
CA SER A 42 25.26 13.44 -8.70
C SER A 42 24.61 12.59 -7.61
N GLN A 43 25.41 11.99 -6.73
CA GLN A 43 24.91 11.26 -5.54
C GLN A 43 24.21 12.21 -4.56
N VAL A 44 24.75 13.41 -4.32
CA VAL A 44 24.11 14.45 -3.49
C VAL A 44 22.83 14.99 -4.12
N LYS A 45 22.75 15.12 -5.45
CA LYS A 45 21.53 15.53 -6.16
C LYS A 45 20.44 14.46 -6.06
N MET A 46 20.81 13.18 -6.12
CA MET A 46 19.90 12.05 -5.89
C MET A 46 19.42 12.00 -4.42
N LEU A 47 20.32 12.22 -3.46
CA LEU A 47 19.98 12.31 -2.03
C LEU A 47 19.08 13.51 -1.70
N ASN A 48 19.29 14.66 -2.35
CA ASN A 48 18.43 15.84 -2.18
C ASN A 48 17.07 15.68 -2.88
N ALA A 49 16.98 14.91 -3.97
CA ALA A 49 15.69 14.57 -4.59
C ALA A 49 14.84 13.65 -3.69
N ILE A 50 15.47 12.88 -2.80
CA ILE A 50 14.82 12.01 -1.81
C ILE A 50 14.26 12.81 -0.62
N ASP A 51 14.78 14.01 -0.33
CA ASP A 51 14.31 14.88 0.75
C ASP A 51 13.13 15.79 0.33
N ASN A 52 12.63 15.63 -0.90
CA ASN A 52 11.51 16.41 -1.39
C ASN A 52 10.21 15.91 -0.75
N LYS A 53 9.76 16.61 0.31
CA LYS A 53 8.49 16.34 1.02
C LYS A 53 7.31 16.08 0.08
N PHE A 54 7.27 16.73 -1.09
CA PHE A 54 6.21 16.55 -2.07
C PHE A 54 6.08 15.10 -2.56
N VAL A 55 7.18 14.36 -2.69
CA VAL A 55 7.17 12.95 -3.15
C VAL A 55 6.45 12.04 -2.13
N TRP A 56 6.54 12.37 -0.85
CA TRP A 56 5.96 11.56 0.23
C TRP A 56 4.49 11.90 0.49
N VAL A 57 4.09 13.15 0.25
CA VAL A 57 2.72 13.64 0.51
C VAL A 57 1.79 13.42 -0.67
N ALA A 58 2.31 13.41 -1.91
CA ALA A 58 1.48 13.27 -3.10
C ALA A 58 0.55 12.04 -3.10
N PRO A 59 0.98 10.81 -2.73
CA PRO A 59 0.08 9.66 -2.70
C PRO A 59 -1.04 9.80 -1.65
N VAL A 60 -0.76 10.48 -0.53
CA VAL A 60 -1.73 10.72 0.54
C VAL A 60 -2.81 11.70 0.09
N VAL A 61 -2.41 12.77 -0.62
CA VAL A 61 -3.36 13.70 -1.24
C VAL A 61 -4.16 13.00 -2.32
N ALA A 62 -3.52 12.20 -3.17
CA ALA A 62 -4.21 11.44 -4.20
C ALA A 62 -5.25 10.46 -3.60
N ALA A 63 -4.93 9.77 -2.49
CA ALA A 63 -5.87 8.92 -1.78
C ALA A 63 -7.07 9.69 -1.20
N SER A 64 -6.86 10.91 -0.69
CA SER A 64 -7.96 11.76 -0.22
C SER A 64 -8.98 12.10 -1.32
N LEU A 65 -8.53 12.12 -2.58
CA LEU A 65 -9.34 12.39 -3.77
C LEU A 65 -9.84 11.12 -4.47
N TYR A 66 -9.50 9.93 -3.96
CA TYR A 66 -9.86 8.65 -4.57
C TYR A 66 -11.36 8.51 -4.90
N PRO A 67 -12.32 8.85 -4.00
CA PRO A 67 -13.74 8.77 -4.32
C PRO A 67 -14.16 9.69 -5.46
N VAL A 68 -13.52 10.86 -5.61
CA VAL A 68 -13.80 11.80 -6.71
C VAL A 68 -13.35 11.21 -8.04
N PHE A 69 -12.18 10.56 -8.08
CA PHE A 69 -11.70 9.87 -9.27
C PHE A 69 -12.62 8.71 -9.65
N LEU A 70 -13.12 7.96 -8.66
CA LEU A 70 -14.07 6.88 -8.87
C LEU A 70 -15.44 7.39 -9.36
N MET A 71 -15.94 8.49 -8.79
CA MET A 71 -17.17 9.15 -9.24
C MET A 71 -17.03 9.63 -10.69
N GLY A 72 -15.89 10.24 -11.05
CA GLY A 72 -15.60 10.65 -12.42
C GLY A 72 -15.59 9.47 -13.40
N LEU A 73 -15.13 8.29 -12.96
CA LEU A 73 -15.17 7.06 -13.76
C LEU A 73 -16.61 6.62 -14.07
N PHE A 74 -17.50 6.62 -13.07
CA PHE A 74 -18.90 6.24 -13.29
C PHE A 74 -19.65 7.27 -14.14
N GLN A 75 -19.50 8.56 -13.84
CA GLN A 75 -20.15 9.64 -14.58
C GLN A 75 -19.71 9.71 -16.05
N SER A 76 -18.42 9.45 -16.31
CA SER A 76 -17.92 9.39 -17.69
C SER A 76 -18.47 8.19 -18.46
N GLY A 77 -18.64 7.03 -17.81
CA GLY A 77 -19.33 5.88 -18.40
C GLY A 77 -20.79 6.18 -18.76
N GLU A 78 -21.50 6.88 -17.88
CA GLU A 78 -22.87 7.33 -18.16
C GLU A 78 -22.92 8.31 -19.34
N LEU A 79 -22.00 9.28 -19.39
CA LEU A 79 -21.89 10.23 -20.50
C LEU A 79 -21.67 9.53 -21.84
N ILE A 80 -20.80 8.52 -21.89
CA ILE A 80 -20.59 7.71 -23.11
C ILE A 80 -21.88 6.97 -23.49
N ARG A 81 -22.58 6.38 -22.51
CA ARG A 81 -23.80 5.61 -22.74
C ARG A 81 -24.96 6.50 -23.24
N SER A 82 -25.03 7.75 -22.80
CA SER A 82 -26.08 8.69 -23.17
C SER A 82 -25.69 9.65 -24.30
N ALA A 83 -24.50 9.53 -24.87
CA ALA A 83 -23.99 10.45 -25.89
C ALA A 83 -24.89 10.46 -27.13
N THR A 84 -25.31 11.67 -27.53
CA THR A 84 -26.14 11.90 -28.72
C THR A 84 -25.33 12.33 -29.93
N ASP A 85 -24.13 12.84 -29.70
CA ASP A 85 -23.18 13.24 -30.74
C ASP A 85 -21.75 12.72 -30.48
N SER A 86 -20.88 12.93 -31.48
CA SER A 86 -19.48 12.50 -31.40
C SER A 86 -18.66 13.30 -30.39
N VAL A 87 -19.04 14.54 -30.08
CA VAL A 87 -18.28 15.39 -29.15
C VAL A 87 -18.49 14.89 -27.72
N GLU A 88 -19.73 14.62 -27.33
CA GLU A 88 -20.08 14.02 -26.03
C GLU A 88 -19.39 12.66 -25.84
N ALA A 89 -19.38 11.83 -26.89
CA ALA A 89 -18.69 10.53 -26.85
C ALA A 89 -17.17 10.68 -26.65
N ILE A 90 -16.53 11.64 -27.34
CA ILE A 90 -15.09 11.93 -27.18
C ILE A 90 -14.80 12.45 -25.77
N VAL A 91 -15.57 13.44 -25.30
CA VAL A 91 -15.40 14.02 -23.96
C VAL A 91 -15.58 12.96 -22.88
N GLY A 92 -16.61 12.13 -22.98
CA GLY A 92 -16.85 11.01 -22.07
C GLY A 92 -15.70 10.00 -22.08
N THR A 93 -15.19 9.64 -23.25
CA THR A 93 -14.05 8.71 -23.38
C THR A 93 -12.78 9.27 -22.75
N VAL A 94 -12.46 10.54 -23.00
CA VAL A 94 -11.30 11.21 -22.39
C VAL A 94 -11.44 11.26 -20.88
N ALA A 95 -12.61 11.66 -20.37
CA ALA A 95 -12.89 11.70 -18.93
C ALA A 95 -12.80 10.31 -18.28
N LEU A 96 -13.26 9.26 -18.96
CA LEU A 96 -13.17 7.87 -18.52
C LEU A 96 -11.71 7.44 -18.37
N VAL A 97 -10.90 7.65 -19.41
CA VAL A 97 -9.48 7.29 -19.39
C VAL A 97 -8.73 8.05 -18.30
N LEU A 98 -8.97 9.35 -18.15
CA LEU A 98 -8.35 10.15 -17.11
C LEU A 98 -8.77 9.68 -15.70
N SER A 99 -10.05 9.45 -15.48
CA SER A 99 -10.58 8.98 -14.18
C SER A 99 -10.06 7.59 -13.84
N LEU A 100 -9.91 6.71 -14.83
CA LEU A 100 -9.32 5.38 -14.69
C LEU A 100 -7.84 5.49 -14.28
N LEU A 101 -7.05 6.30 -15.01
CA LEU A 101 -5.63 6.52 -14.71
C LEU A 101 -5.44 7.10 -13.31
N LEU A 102 -6.29 8.04 -12.89
CA LEU A 102 -6.24 8.62 -11.54
C LEU A 102 -6.62 7.58 -10.48
N SER A 103 -7.69 6.80 -10.70
CA SER A 103 -8.16 5.77 -9.76
C SER A 103 -7.12 4.68 -9.53
N TYR A 104 -6.48 4.16 -10.58
CA TYR A 104 -5.40 3.18 -10.48
C TYR A 104 -4.05 3.81 -10.10
N GLY A 105 -3.86 5.11 -10.38
CA GLY A 105 -2.68 5.89 -10.00
C GLY A 105 -2.53 6.03 -8.49
N VAL A 106 -3.63 6.11 -7.73
CA VAL A 106 -3.59 6.16 -6.25
C VAL A 106 -2.84 4.97 -5.67
N PRO A 107 -3.25 3.70 -5.87
CA PRO A 107 -2.50 2.56 -5.34
C PRO A 107 -1.12 2.44 -5.96
N ALA A 108 -0.95 2.70 -7.27
CA ALA A 108 0.37 2.62 -7.92
C ALA A 108 1.41 3.56 -7.28
N THR A 109 1.02 4.80 -6.97
CA THR A 109 1.90 5.77 -6.28
C THR A 109 2.15 5.38 -4.83
N GLY A 110 1.13 4.84 -4.13
CA GLY A 110 1.29 4.26 -2.79
C GLY A 110 2.33 3.14 -2.76
N PHE A 111 2.27 2.22 -3.74
CA PHE A 111 3.24 1.14 -3.89
C PHE A 111 4.65 1.66 -4.21
N ALA A 112 4.78 2.57 -5.17
CA ALA A 112 6.07 3.13 -5.57
C ALA A 112 6.78 3.80 -4.38
N VAL A 113 6.04 4.53 -3.55
CA VAL A 113 6.57 5.13 -2.33
C VAL A 113 6.87 4.08 -1.25
N ALA A 114 6.02 3.07 -1.08
CA ALA A 114 6.26 1.97 -0.15
C ALA A 114 7.56 1.21 -0.48
N TYR A 115 7.82 0.99 -1.77
CA TYR A 115 9.03 0.34 -2.26
C TYR A 115 10.27 1.18 -1.96
N ARG A 116 10.24 2.48 -2.28
CA ARG A 116 11.34 3.40 -1.98
C ARG A 116 11.66 3.46 -0.49
N LEU A 117 10.65 3.55 0.37
CA LEU A 117 10.83 3.53 1.84
C LEU A 117 11.26 2.16 2.35
N GLY A 118 10.91 1.08 1.65
CA GLY A 118 11.37 -0.27 1.94
C GLY A 118 12.87 -0.46 1.73
N GLN A 119 13.49 0.28 0.81
CA GLN A 119 14.93 0.20 0.54
C GLN A 119 15.81 0.85 1.62
N ILE A 120 15.22 1.68 2.50
CA ILE A 120 15.95 2.43 3.52
C ILE A 120 16.40 1.49 4.64
N GLN A 121 17.70 1.44 4.88
CA GLN A 121 18.29 0.82 6.06
C GLN A 121 18.10 1.74 7.27
N ASP A 122 17.73 1.17 8.41
CA ASP A 122 17.48 1.89 9.68
C ASP A 122 16.55 3.11 9.53
N PRO A 123 15.29 2.90 9.09
CA PRO A 123 14.37 3.99 8.83
C PRO A 123 14.00 4.75 10.11
N SER A 124 13.95 6.08 10.00
CA SER A 124 13.44 6.96 11.05
C SER A 124 11.95 6.72 11.34
N GLN A 125 11.48 7.18 12.51
CA GLN A 125 10.07 7.02 12.90
C GLN A 125 9.08 7.73 11.96
N SER A 126 9.48 8.83 11.33
CA SER A 126 8.66 9.50 10.32
C SER A 126 8.57 8.65 9.05
N GLN A 127 9.68 8.08 8.58
CA GLN A 127 9.71 7.17 7.43
C GLN A 127 8.88 5.92 7.67
N ILE A 128 8.93 5.32 8.87
CA ILE A 128 8.07 4.19 9.24
C ILE A 128 6.58 4.57 9.20
N ARG A 129 6.23 5.75 9.73
CA ARG A 129 4.83 6.25 9.70
C ARG A 129 4.34 6.48 8.28
N VAL A 130 5.13 7.17 7.46
CA VAL A 130 4.80 7.39 6.04
C VAL A 130 4.70 6.05 5.32
N ARG A 131 5.62 5.11 5.56
CA ARG A 131 5.58 3.77 4.98
C ARG A 131 4.28 3.06 5.31
N ARG A 132 3.85 3.07 6.57
CA ARG A 132 2.56 2.47 6.98
C ARG A 132 1.37 3.20 6.36
N LEU A 133 1.42 4.53 6.27
CA LEU A 133 0.38 5.33 5.64
C LEU A 133 0.23 5.00 4.15
N VAL A 134 1.33 4.82 3.41
CA VAL A 134 1.23 4.47 1.98
C VAL A 134 0.75 3.04 1.73
N HIS A 135 0.79 2.15 2.73
CA HIS A 135 0.05 0.88 2.64
C HIS A 135 -1.46 1.10 2.70
N LEU A 136 -1.93 2.08 3.48
CA LEU A 136 -3.34 2.50 3.47
C LEU A 136 -3.70 3.18 2.14
N VAL A 137 -2.81 3.99 1.58
CA VAL A 137 -2.97 4.53 0.22
C VAL A 137 -3.10 3.39 -0.80
N PHE A 138 -2.23 2.38 -0.75
CA PHE A 138 -2.34 1.21 -1.61
C PHE A 138 -3.68 0.47 -1.43
N ALA A 139 -4.18 0.39 -0.19
CA ALA A 139 -5.46 -0.21 0.15
C ALA A 139 -6.67 0.74 -0.03
N SER A 140 -6.53 1.89 -0.70
CA SER A 140 -7.63 2.86 -0.84
C SER A 140 -8.89 2.25 -1.47
N PRO A 141 -8.81 1.43 -2.54
CA PRO A 141 -10.00 0.81 -3.10
C PRO A 141 -10.80 -0.03 -2.09
N PRO A 142 -10.23 -1.08 -1.44
CA PRO A 142 -11.00 -1.85 -0.48
C PRO A 142 -11.34 -1.06 0.79
N LEU A 143 -10.57 -0.02 1.17
CA LEU A 143 -10.93 0.85 2.31
C LEU A 143 -12.20 1.64 2.04
N PHE A 144 -12.32 2.23 0.83
CA PHE A 144 -13.51 2.97 0.47
C PHE A 144 -14.74 2.05 0.42
N THR A 145 -14.61 0.88 -0.21
CA THR A 145 -15.66 -0.15 -0.21
C THR A 145 -16.01 -0.61 1.21
N CYS A 146 -15.02 -0.80 2.10
CA CYS A 146 -15.25 -1.18 3.49
C CYS A 146 -16.13 -0.18 4.24
N ILE A 147 -15.87 1.12 4.07
CA ILE A 147 -16.71 2.17 4.66
C ILE A 147 -18.14 2.07 4.12
N GLY A 148 -18.31 1.91 2.81
CA GLY A 148 -19.62 1.73 2.18
C GLY A 148 -20.37 0.52 2.73
N VAL A 149 -19.71 -0.64 2.86
CA VAL A 149 -20.29 -1.87 3.41
C VAL A 149 -20.70 -1.68 4.87
N ILE A 150 -19.85 -1.07 5.71
CA ILE A 150 -20.20 -0.80 7.12
C ILE A 150 -21.43 0.11 7.21
N LEU A 151 -21.49 1.17 6.42
CA LEU A 151 -22.63 2.09 6.41
C LEU A 151 -23.90 1.40 5.90
N PHE A 152 -23.78 0.57 4.86
CA PHE A 152 -24.88 -0.24 4.33
C PHE A 152 -25.47 -1.16 5.40
N VAL A 153 -24.63 -1.89 6.15
CA VAL A 153 -25.06 -2.76 7.25
C VAL A 153 -25.74 -1.97 8.38
N LEU A 154 -25.33 -0.71 8.60
CA LEU A 154 -25.96 0.20 9.55
C LEU A 154 -27.25 0.85 9.02
N GLY A 155 -27.69 0.54 7.80
CA GLY A 155 -28.87 1.13 7.16
C GLY A 155 -28.69 2.58 6.70
N ILE A 156 -27.45 3.05 6.53
CA ILE A 156 -27.12 4.41 6.10
C ILE A 156 -26.76 4.40 4.61
N THR A 157 -27.65 4.91 3.75
CA THR A 157 -27.52 4.81 2.29
C THR A 157 -27.34 6.14 1.54
N ASN A 158 -27.15 7.26 2.25
CA ASN A 158 -27.17 8.61 1.65
C ASN A 158 -25.81 9.09 1.15
N ASN A 159 -25.04 8.25 0.42
CA ASN A 159 -23.67 8.58 -0.04
C ASN A 159 -22.76 9.15 1.06
N THR A 160 -22.98 8.69 2.31
CA THR A 160 -22.29 9.18 3.50
C THR A 160 -20.83 8.69 3.57
N ASP A 161 -20.51 7.67 2.80
CA ASP A 161 -19.15 7.14 2.57
C ASP A 161 -18.18 8.21 2.07
N TYR A 162 -18.59 9.10 1.16
CA TYR A 162 -17.77 10.24 0.71
C TYR A 162 -17.40 11.20 1.85
N LEU A 163 -18.38 11.50 2.73
CA LEU A 163 -18.18 12.38 3.87
C LEU A 163 -17.26 11.73 4.91
N ILE A 164 -17.49 10.47 5.24
CA ILE A 164 -16.64 9.71 6.18
C ILE A 164 -15.21 9.60 5.64
N TRP A 165 -15.04 9.34 4.34
CA TRP A 165 -13.73 9.35 3.69
C TRP A 165 -13.02 10.69 3.88
N ALA A 166 -13.70 11.81 3.60
CA ALA A 166 -13.13 13.14 3.76
C ALA A 166 -12.76 13.43 5.23
N ILE A 167 -13.63 13.08 6.19
CA ILE A 167 -13.39 13.25 7.63
C ILE A 167 -12.14 12.47 8.08
N ILE A 168 -11.88 11.30 7.50
CA ILE A 168 -10.70 10.49 7.82
C ILE A 168 -9.44 11.05 7.15
N TRP A 169 -9.51 11.36 5.85
CA TRP A 169 -8.32 11.68 5.06
C TRP A 169 -7.85 13.12 5.19
N ILE A 170 -8.74 14.10 5.43
CA ILE A 170 -8.35 15.50 5.63
C ILE A 170 -7.37 15.64 6.82
N PRO A 171 -7.66 15.11 8.02
CA PRO A 171 -6.71 15.13 9.13
C PRO A 171 -5.40 14.41 8.80
N ILE A 172 -5.44 13.28 8.10
CA ILE A 172 -4.25 12.53 7.69
C ILE A 172 -3.35 13.40 6.78
N VAL A 173 -3.93 14.06 5.79
CA VAL A 173 -3.23 14.98 4.89
C VAL A 173 -2.62 16.12 5.71
N VAL A 174 -3.41 16.79 6.56
CA VAL A 174 -2.95 17.90 7.41
C VAL A 174 -1.81 17.47 8.34
N LEU A 175 -1.94 16.32 9.01
CA LEU A 175 -0.91 15.79 9.90
C LEU A 175 0.36 15.40 9.14
N THR A 176 0.24 14.89 7.92
CA THR A 176 1.38 14.57 7.06
C THR A 176 2.12 15.84 6.63
N PHE A 177 1.41 16.91 6.25
CA PHE A 177 2.00 18.22 5.95
C PHE A 177 2.64 18.88 7.19
N ARG A 178 1.94 18.83 8.34
CA ARG A 178 2.39 19.41 9.62
C ARG A 178 3.49 18.64 10.28
N SER A 179 3.68 17.37 9.92
CA SER A 179 4.86 16.64 10.34
C SER A 179 6.09 17.39 9.79
N ARG A 180 6.69 18.20 10.66
CA ARG A 180 8.05 18.72 10.45
C ARG A 180 8.90 17.50 10.09
N ALA A 181 9.95 17.67 9.31
CA ALA A 181 11.02 16.68 9.32
C ALA A 181 11.54 16.67 10.77
N ILE A 182 10.89 15.91 11.65
CA ILE A 182 11.17 15.86 13.08
C ILE A 182 12.50 15.14 13.09
N GLY A 183 13.54 15.95 13.33
CA GLY A 183 14.93 15.56 13.20
C GLY A 183 15.18 14.21 13.86
N THR A 184 15.84 13.35 13.09
CA THR A 184 16.91 12.43 13.50
C THR A 184 16.93 12.00 14.98
N ARG A 185 15.80 11.60 15.56
CA ARG A 185 15.85 10.59 16.61
C ARG A 185 16.04 9.27 15.87
N MET A 186 17.30 8.87 15.75
CA MET A 186 17.65 7.46 15.54
C MET A 186 17.03 6.72 16.72
N VAL A 187 15.88 6.12 16.48
CA VAL A 187 15.29 5.19 17.43
C VAL A 187 15.84 3.84 17.01
N PHE A 188 16.56 3.17 17.92
CA PHE A 188 16.87 1.76 17.74
C PHE A 188 15.57 1.04 17.38
N SER A 189 15.53 0.40 16.21
CA SER A 189 14.41 -0.46 15.85
C SER A 189 14.17 -1.39 17.04
N PRO A 190 12.95 -1.46 17.60
CA PRO A 190 12.68 -2.31 18.75
C PRO A 190 13.16 -3.72 18.41
N VAL A 191 13.88 -4.37 19.33
CA VAL A 191 14.39 -5.71 19.10
C VAL A 191 13.19 -6.63 18.90
N VAL A 192 12.87 -6.91 17.62
CA VAL A 192 11.78 -7.81 17.27
C VAL A 192 12.25 -9.21 17.62
N ASN A 193 11.58 -9.84 18.59
CA ASN A 193 11.82 -11.25 18.87
C ASN A 193 11.17 -12.10 17.78
N TRP A 194 11.93 -12.34 16.70
CA TRP A 194 11.49 -13.17 15.58
C TRP A 194 11.16 -14.61 15.99
N GLN A 195 11.70 -15.12 17.09
CA GLN A 195 11.36 -16.44 17.60
C GLN A 195 9.90 -16.49 18.09
N ARG A 196 9.43 -15.45 18.79
CA ARG A 196 8.02 -15.34 19.21
C ARG A 196 7.06 -15.24 18.02
N LEU A 197 7.51 -14.69 16.90
CA LEU A 197 6.70 -14.60 15.67
C LEU A 197 6.69 -15.89 14.84
N LYS A 198 7.56 -16.87 15.12
CA LYS A 198 7.61 -18.14 14.35
C LYS A 198 6.27 -18.86 14.35
N GLY A 199 5.60 -18.94 15.50
CA GLY A 199 4.28 -19.55 15.62
C GLY A 199 3.24 -18.84 14.75
N PHE A 200 3.16 -17.51 14.83
CA PHE A 200 2.27 -16.71 13.99
C PHE A 200 2.56 -16.88 12.50
N ARG A 201 3.83 -16.96 12.09
CA ARG A 201 4.20 -17.23 10.69
C ARG A 201 3.73 -18.60 10.22
N ALA A 202 3.87 -19.63 11.06
CA ALA A 202 3.42 -20.98 10.73
C ALA A 202 1.88 -21.03 10.61
N VAL A 203 1.16 -20.50 11.59
CA VAL A 203 -0.32 -20.43 11.58
C VAL A 203 -0.81 -19.63 10.38
N HIS A 204 -0.21 -18.47 10.10
CA HIS A 204 -0.53 -17.65 8.93
C HIS A 204 -0.25 -18.38 7.62
N GLY A 205 0.89 -19.05 7.48
CA GLY A 205 1.22 -19.81 6.27
C GLY A 205 0.30 -21.01 6.03
N ILE A 206 0.03 -21.80 7.07
CA ILE A 206 -0.84 -22.99 6.97
C ILE A 206 -2.28 -22.59 6.65
N SER A 207 -2.82 -21.60 7.36
CA SER A 207 -4.17 -21.11 7.07
C SER A 207 -4.28 -20.48 5.68
N ALA A 208 -3.26 -19.75 5.21
CA ALA A 208 -3.23 -19.21 3.85
C ALA A 208 -3.24 -20.32 2.79
N LEU A 209 -2.43 -21.37 3.00
CA LEU A 209 -2.38 -22.52 2.09
C LEU A 209 -3.74 -23.25 2.04
N LEU A 210 -4.35 -23.48 3.20
CA LEU A 210 -5.66 -24.13 3.28
C LEU A 210 -6.76 -23.26 2.64
N ILE A 211 -6.79 -21.95 2.90
CA ILE A 211 -7.71 -21.02 2.20
C ILE A 211 -7.48 -21.07 0.69
N LEU A 212 -6.22 -21.05 0.26
CA LEU A 212 -5.86 -21.07 -1.15
C LEU A 212 -6.44 -22.30 -1.86
N LEU A 213 -6.19 -23.48 -1.30
CA LEU A 213 -6.58 -24.75 -1.90
C LEU A 213 -8.08 -25.02 -1.80
N ILE A 214 -8.66 -24.77 -0.63
CA ILE A 214 -10.04 -25.16 -0.34
C ILE A 214 -11.03 -24.13 -0.88
N TYR A 215 -10.69 -22.83 -0.84
CA TYR A 215 -11.63 -21.75 -1.14
C TYR A 215 -11.19 -20.88 -2.33
N LEU A 216 -10.00 -20.29 -2.29
CA LEU A 216 -9.62 -19.22 -3.22
C LEU A 216 -9.50 -19.72 -4.67
N VAL A 217 -8.85 -20.87 -4.91
CA VAL A 217 -8.69 -21.42 -6.27
C VAL A 217 -10.06 -21.73 -6.90
N PRO A 218 -10.96 -22.50 -6.26
CA PRO A 218 -12.29 -22.73 -6.81
C PRO A 218 -13.13 -21.46 -6.94
N HIS A 219 -13.03 -20.53 -5.98
CA HIS A 219 -13.75 -19.27 -5.99
C HIS A 219 -13.34 -18.38 -7.18
N ILE A 220 -12.05 -18.21 -7.43
CA ILE A 220 -11.55 -17.46 -8.59
C ILE A 220 -11.86 -18.19 -9.89
N ALA A 221 -11.74 -19.52 -9.93
CA ALA A 221 -12.13 -20.31 -11.09
C ALA A 221 -13.61 -20.06 -11.46
N ASN A 222 -14.50 -20.05 -10.47
CA ASN A 222 -15.91 -19.70 -10.67
C ASN A 222 -16.08 -18.30 -11.28
N HIS A 223 -15.40 -17.28 -10.76
CA HIS A 223 -15.46 -15.93 -11.32
C HIS A 223 -14.91 -15.84 -12.75
N LEU A 224 -13.85 -16.59 -13.07
CA LEU A 224 -13.30 -16.62 -14.43
C LEU A 224 -14.28 -17.19 -15.44
N THR A 225 -15.13 -18.15 -15.07
CA THR A 225 -16.14 -18.70 -15.99
C THR A 225 -17.15 -17.65 -16.48
N ALA A 226 -17.40 -16.59 -15.70
CA ALA A 226 -18.30 -15.50 -16.06
C ALA A 226 -17.80 -14.68 -17.26
N ILE A 227 -16.51 -14.76 -17.60
CA ILE A 227 -15.93 -14.10 -18.80
C ILE A 227 -16.47 -14.73 -20.08
N TRP A 228 -16.73 -16.04 -20.08
CA TRP A 228 -17.23 -16.76 -21.25
C TRP A 228 -18.75 -16.88 -21.27
N ASN A 229 -19.37 -17.24 -20.14
CA ASN A 229 -20.80 -17.50 -20.08
C ASN A 229 -21.34 -17.36 -18.64
N VAL A 230 -22.43 -16.61 -18.49
CA VAL A 230 -23.08 -16.35 -17.20
C VAL A 230 -23.76 -17.60 -16.64
N ASP A 231 -24.40 -18.43 -17.47
CA ASP A 231 -25.05 -19.67 -17.03
C ASP A 231 -24.03 -20.68 -16.49
N THR A 232 -22.85 -20.79 -17.13
CA THR A 232 -21.74 -21.61 -16.62
C THR A 232 -21.28 -21.12 -15.25
N HIS A 233 -21.14 -19.80 -15.08
CA HIS A 233 -20.82 -19.21 -13.77
C HIS A 233 -21.87 -19.55 -12.71
N LEU A 234 -23.16 -19.45 -13.04
CA LEU A 234 -24.24 -19.80 -12.10
C LEU A 234 -24.20 -21.29 -11.74
N TRP A 235 -24.00 -22.17 -12.72
CA TRP A 235 -23.91 -23.61 -12.49
C TRP A 235 -22.71 -24.00 -11.61
N VAL A 236 -21.53 -23.43 -11.87
CA VAL A 236 -20.34 -23.67 -11.03
C VAL A 236 -20.56 -23.09 -9.63
N MET A 237 -21.11 -21.88 -9.53
CA MET A 237 -21.42 -21.23 -8.25
C MET A 237 -22.36 -22.10 -7.39
N ASP A 238 -23.45 -22.61 -7.96
CA ASP A 238 -24.42 -23.42 -7.23
C ASP A 238 -23.85 -24.77 -6.81
N SER A 239 -23.01 -25.38 -7.66
CA SER A 239 -22.29 -26.61 -7.33
C SER A 239 -21.31 -26.40 -6.15
N LEU A 240 -20.53 -25.32 -6.17
CA LEU A 240 -19.62 -24.98 -5.07
C LEU A 240 -20.36 -24.62 -3.78
N ARG A 241 -21.52 -23.96 -3.87
CA ARG A 241 -22.33 -23.60 -2.70
C ARG A 241 -22.79 -24.81 -1.90
N GLN A 242 -23.08 -25.95 -2.54
CA GLN A 242 -23.43 -27.20 -1.85
C GLN A 242 -22.32 -27.67 -0.90
N TRP A 243 -21.07 -27.34 -1.18
CA TRP A 243 -19.92 -27.67 -0.33
C TRP A 243 -19.60 -26.57 0.68
N TYR A 244 -19.57 -25.31 0.25
CA TYR A 244 -19.12 -24.21 1.09
C TYR A 244 -20.17 -23.69 2.08
N ARG A 245 -21.45 -23.71 1.71
CA ARG A 245 -22.57 -23.23 2.55
C ARG A 245 -23.19 -24.36 3.36
N THR A 246 -22.34 -25.12 4.05
CA THR A 246 -22.77 -26.08 5.06
C THR A 246 -22.53 -25.51 6.45
N ASP A 247 -23.28 -25.96 7.44
CA ASP A 247 -23.16 -25.51 8.85
C ASP A 247 -21.77 -25.76 9.47
N VAL A 248 -20.91 -26.51 8.79
CA VAL A 248 -19.55 -26.85 9.22
C VAL A 248 -18.48 -26.09 8.43
N ILE A 249 -18.53 -26.11 7.10
CA ILE A 249 -17.44 -25.53 6.28
C ILE A 249 -17.47 -24.00 6.32
N GLU A 250 -18.66 -23.40 6.28
CA GLU A 250 -18.82 -21.95 6.29
C GLU A 250 -18.14 -21.28 7.51
N PRO A 251 -18.43 -21.68 8.77
CA PRO A 251 -17.78 -21.08 9.93
C PRO A 251 -16.28 -21.40 10.00
N ILE A 252 -15.83 -22.57 9.54
CA ILE A 252 -14.39 -22.91 9.48
C ILE A 252 -13.66 -21.92 8.58
N VAL A 253 -14.15 -21.70 7.36
CA VAL A 253 -13.56 -20.75 6.41
C VAL A 253 -13.60 -19.33 6.98
N GLY A 254 -14.71 -18.94 7.63
CA GLY A 254 -14.83 -17.65 8.32
C GLY A 254 -13.76 -17.45 9.41
N VAL A 255 -13.56 -18.43 10.30
CA VAL A 255 -12.51 -18.39 11.33
C VAL A 255 -11.11 -18.32 10.71
N MET A 256 -10.88 -19.03 9.60
CA MET A 256 -9.60 -18.96 8.90
C MET A 256 -9.32 -17.57 8.31
N PHE A 257 -10.33 -16.89 7.77
CA PHE A 257 -10.19 -15.51 7.31
C PHE A 257 -9.91 -14.55 8.46
N ILE A 258 -10.61 -14.68 9.59
CA ILE A 258 -10.32 -13.90 10.81
C ILE A 258 -8.87 -14.15 11.26
N CYS A 259 -8.45 -15.42 11.29
CA CYS A 259 -7.07 -15.80 11.61
C CYS A 259 -6.07 -15.15 10.64
N GLN A 260 -6.34 -15.13 9.33
CA GLN A 260 -5.51 -14.46 8.33
C GLN A 260 -5.36 -12.97 8.59
N VAL A 261 -6.45 -12.26 8.86
CA VAL A 261 -6.44 -10.82 9.13
C VAL A 261 -5.64 -10.53 10.41
N LEU A 262 -5.89 -11.25 11.51
CA LEU A 262 -5.23 -11.02 12.79
C LEU A 262 -3.74 -11.36 12.75
N THR A 263 -3.38 -12.55 12.25
CA THR A 263 -1.98 -12.97 12.16
C THR A 263 -1.21 -12.15 11.12
N GLY A 264 -1.85 -11.75 10.01
CA GLY A 264 -1.28 -10.85 9.02
C GLY A 264 -0.93 -9.49 9.61
N LEU A 265 -1.82 -8.90 10.41
CA LEU A 265 -1.58 -7.62 11.09
C LEU A 265 -0.40 -7.69 12.07
N ILE A 266 -0.32 -8.79 12.84
CA ILE A 266 0.77 -9.06 13.79
C ILE A 266 2.12 -9.13 13.06
N LEU A 267 2.17 -9.78 11.90
CA LEU A 267 3.39 -9.95 11.11
C LEU A 267 3.75 -8.69 10.30
N TRP A 268 2.76 -7.95 9.82
CA TRP A 268 2.93 -6.73 9.02
C TRP A 268 3.58 -5.60 9.83
N ARG A 269 3.14 -5.39 11.08
CA ARG A 269 3.63 -4.30 11.94
C ARG A 269 5.16 -4.25 12.09
N PRO A 270 5.85 -5.32 12.53
CA PRO A 270 7.31 -5.33 12.59
C PRO A 270 7.95 -5.36 11.20
N ARG A 271 7.33 -6.01 10.19
CA ARG A 271 7.90 -6.06 8.84
C ARG A 271 8.12 -4.67 8.22
N THR A 272 7.22 -3.72 8.51
CA THR A 272 7.31 -2.33 8.01
C THR A 272 8.45 -1.50 8.62
N THR A 273 9.10 -1.95 9.71
CA THR A 273 10.23 -1.25 10.33
C THR A 273 11.58 -1.70 9.79
N HIS A 274 11.61 -2.75 8.97
CA HIS A 274 12.84 -3.32 8.41
C HIS A 274 12.92 -3.13 6.91
N GLN A 275 14.14 -3.12 6.38
CA GLN A 275 14.41 -3.08 4.96
C GLN A 275 13.65 -4.20 4.21
N SER A 276 13.18 -3.90 3.02
CA SER A 276 12.41 -4.81 2.16
C SER A 276 12.80 -4.60 0.71
N ASP A 277 13.04 -5.70 0.03
CA ASP A 277 13.15 -5.78 -1.41
C ASP A 277 11.77 -5.63 -2.08
N LEU A 278 11.73 -5.81 -3.40
CA LEU A 278 10.49 -5.72 -4.17
C LEU A 278 9.46 -6.75 -3.69
N PHE A 279 9.88 -8.01 -3.49
CA PHE A 279 9.01 -9.07 -3.03
C PHE A 279 8.47 -8.77 -1.63
N GLY A 280 9.33 -8.35 -0.70
CA GLY A 280 8.91 -7.96 0.64
C GLY A 280 7.92 -6.79 0.63
N THR A 281 8.09 -5.84 -0.28
CA THR A 281 7.16 -4.71 -0.45
C THR A 281 5.83 -5.16 -1.03
N LEU A 282 5.85 -6.00 -2.08
CA LEU A 282 4.65 -6.61 -2.65
C LEU A 282 3.88 -7.37 -1.57
N GLN A 283 4.56 -8.21 -0.80
CA GLN A 283 3.96 -8.97 0.28
C GLN A 283 3.30 -8.08 1.35
N THR A 284 3.95 -7.00 1.79
CA THR A 284 3.37 -6.15 2.83
C THR A 284 2.23 -5.27 2.30
N THR A 285 2.35 -4.75 1.08
CA THR A 285 1.31 -3.91 0.45
C THR A 285 0.09 -4.73 0.04
N SER A 286 0.27 -5.89 -0.59
CA SER A 286 -0.81 -6.83 -0.89
C SER A 286 -1.43 -7.39 0.39
N GLY A 287 -0.64 -7.69 1.43
CA GLY A 287 -1.16 -8.09 2.73
C GLY A 287 -2.05 -7.01 3.36
N ALA A 288 -1.64 -5.74 3.31
CA ALA A 288 -2.46 -4.62 3.79
C ALA A 288 -3.76 -4.47 3.00
N PHE A 289 -3.69 -4.58 1.67
CA PHE A 289 -4.85 -4.58 0.80
C PHE A 289 -5.81 -5.74 1.13
N LEU A 290 -5.29 -6.96 1.21
CA LEU A 290 -6.07 -8.17 1.46
C LEU A 290 -6.71 -8.17 2.84
N MET A 291 -6.05 -7.65 3.88
CA MET A 291 -6.67 -7.52 5.20
C MET A 291 -7.97 -6.70 5.15
N VAL A 292 -7.96 -5.58 4.43
CA VAL A 292 -9.14 -4.72 4.28
C VAL A 292 -10.16 -5.38 3.34
N PHE A 293 -9.71 -5.91 2.20
CA PHE A 293 -10.57 -6.56 1.22
C PHE A 293 -11.31 -7.76 1.79
N ILE A 294 -10.62 -8.66 2.49
CA ILE A 294 -11.25 -9.83 3.12
C ILE A 294 -12.30 -9.38 4.13
N THR A 295 -11.98 -8.36 4.94
CA THR A 295 -12.92 -7.83 5.94
C THR A 295 -14.18 -7.27 5.26
N SER A 296 -14.03 -6.38 4.28
CA SER A 296 -15.18 -5.75 3.62
C SER A 296 -15.99 -6.73 2.78
N HIS A 297 -15.30 -7.61 2.05
CA HIS A 297 -15.94 -8.59 1.17
C HIS A 297 -16.72 -9.62 1.96
N THR A 298 -16.15 -10.19 3.02
CA THR A 298 -16.86 -11.19 3.84
C THR A 298 -18.05 -10.58 4.57
N MET A 299 -17.93 -9.36 5.11
CA MET A 299 -19.07 -8.65 5.70
C MET A 299 -20.21 -8.46 4.68
N ALA A 300 -19.91 -8.03 3.46
CA ALA A 300 -20.94 -7.82 2.44
C ALA A 300 -21.64 -9.10 1.97
N VAL A 301 -21.01 -10.26 2.14
CA VAL A 301 -21.58 -11.56 1.72
C VAL A 301 -22.40 -12.20 2.84
N PHE A 302 -22.09 -11.90 4.10
CA PHE A 302 -22.79 -12.46 5.27
C PHE A 302 -23.92 -11.58 5.81
N CYS A 303 -24.00 -10.30 5.39
CA CYS A 303 -25.06 -9.36 5.75
C CYS A 303 -26.11 -9.24 4.65
#